data_AF-A0A2N1RX53-F1
#
_entry.id   AF-A0A2N1RX53-F1
#
_cell.length_a   1.000
_cell.length_b   1.000
_cell.length_c   1.000
_cell.angle_alpha   90.00
_cell.angle_beta   90.00
_cell.angle_gamma   90.00
#
_symmetry.space_group_name_H-M   'P 1'
#
loop_
_entity.id
_entity.type
_entity.pdbx_description
1 polymer ?
#
loop_
_entity_poly.entity_id
_entity_poly.type
_entity_poly.pdbx_seq_one_letter_code
_entity_poly.pdbx_strand_id
1 'polypeptide(L)'
;MKKNNLTLLNRAVNNYFQILTSTPSKNDALKSIADRVISDFGDFITPGNLNITDEVFINLIELIDQIIYEFKENDDYNSNIRDYIIDDLYSKLSLTLEALTDLNIYSANLRNRSLYPDDLIIIKNKNISAMVPVLISESEGITNLEKEIIKTLLYFKDEALVEFFYNSFKNSTSGFVKSAALLGLKYNSSRGLNWDSICEISNGQSDLIQFAEKFDLCRIDENPCPSSKEEMTFTILHIEKNIYSMNDTDSINWILSLLISIPSFNFENSWLYEINTSICNILLNIDLCILKEILKNETVLIKTIKFIDLLPGNIFNRLTGRFDSMGMEFLFNLNSAIEKKKIVISSSNSNIMNYLCWNATETF
;
A
#
# COMPACT_ATOMS: atom_id res chain seq x y z
N MET A 1 22.48 -6.82 -11.93
CA MET A 1 22.27 -7.80 -10.83
C MET A 1 20.81 -7.93 -10.35
N LYS A 2 19.95 -6.88 -10.39
CA LYS A 2 18.64 -6.87 -9.70
C LYS A 2 17.47 -7.70 -10.30
N LYS A 3 17.47 -8.05 -11.59
CA LYS A 3 16.41 -8.90 -12.23
C LYS A 3 16.34 -10.34 -11.66
N ASN A 4 17.37 -10.79 -10.95
CA ASN A 4 17.41 -12.11 -10.34
C ASN A 4 16.60 -12.21 -9.03
N ASN A 5 16.37 -11.10 -8.32
CA ASN A 5 15.86 -11.14 -6.94
C ASN A 5 14.40 -11.59 -6.85
N LEU A 6 13.51 -11.13 -7.75
CA LEU A 6 12.12 -11.59 -7.78
C LEU A 6 12.00 -13.06 -8.21
N THR A 7 12.87 -13.51 -9.11
CA THR A 7 12.89 -14.92 -9.54
C THR A 7 13.40 -15.83 -8.40
N LEU A 8 14.42 -15.36 -7.66
CA LEU A 8 14.91 -16.01 -6.45
C LEU A 8 13.82 -16.05 -5.37
N LEU A 9 13.12 -14.94 -5.13
CA LEU A 9 12.05 -14.86 -4.14
C LEU A 9 10.89 -15.82 -4.47
N ASN A 10 10.46 -15.87 -5.73
CA ASN A 10 9.43 -16.82 -6.17
C ASN A 10 9.83 -18.29 -5.94
N ARG A 11 11.10 -18.63 -6.15
CA ARG A 11 11.60 -19.99 -5.84
C ARG A 11 11.66 -20.22 -4.33
N ALA A 12 12.05 -19.20 -3.58
CA ALA A 12 12.20 -19.26 -2.14
C ALA A 12 10.85 -19.46 -1.43
N VAL A 13 9.76 -18.86 -1.92
CA VAL A 13 8.39 -19.03 -1.38
C VAL A 13 8.01 -20.50 -1.22
N ASN A 14 8.20 -21.33 -2.26
CA ASN A 14 7.88 -22.76 -2.19
C ASN A 14 8.74 -23.49 -1.15
N ASN A 15 10.02 -23.14 -1.06
CA ASN A 15 10.92 -23.73 -0.08
C ASN A 15 10.52 -23.33 1.35
N TYR A 16 10.14 -22.07 1.57
CA TYR A 16 9.68 -21.57 2.87
C TYR A 16 8.39 -22.24 3.29
N PHE A 17 7.44 -22.42 2.36
CA PHE A 17 6.20 -23.14 2.62
C PHE A 17 6.44 -24.61 2.97
N GLN A 18 7.39 -25.26 2.30
CA GLN A 18 7.81 -26.63 2.64
C GLN A 18 8.44 -26.70 4.04
N ILE A 19 9.29 -25.72 4.41
CA ILE A 19 9.88 -25.67 5.76
C ILE A 19 8.78 -25.52 6.82
N LEU A 20 7.81 -24.62 6.62
CA LEU A 20 6.68 -24.45 7.54
C LEU A 20 5.87 -25.74 7.73
N THR A 21 5.54 -26.43 6.63
CA THR A 21 4.65 -27.59 6.68
C THR A 21 5.32 -28.89 7.12
N SER A 22 6.65 -28.98 6.98
CA SER A 22 7.43 -30.19 7.35
C SER A 22 8.10 -30.10 8.72
N THR A 23 8.27 -28.90 9.28
CA THR A 23 8.91 -28.71 10.58
C THR A 23 7.88 -28.81 11.71
N PRO A 24 8.05 -29.71 12.70
CA PRO A 24 7.04 -29.92 13.75
C PRO A 24 6.83 -28.73 14.70
N SER A 25 7.85 -27.89 14.86
CA SER A 25 7.89 -26.78 15.80
C SER A 25 7.80 -25.46 15.04
N LYS A 26 6.84 -24.61 15.42
CA LYS A 26 6.65 -23.28 14.81
C LYS A 26 7.90 -22.41 14.94
N ASN A 27 8.53 -22.46 16.11
CA ASN A 27 9.76 -21.73 16.41
C ASN A 27 10.91 -22.17 15.49
N ASP A 28 11.14 -23.49 15.39
CA ASP A 28 12.21 -24.03 14.55
C ASP A 28 11.96 -23.76 13.05
N ALA A 29 10.70 -23.76 12.63
CA ALA A 29 10.31 -23.44 11.28
C ALA A 29 10.64 -21.98 10.93
N LEU A 30 10.21 -21.04 11.77
CA LEU A 30 10.51 -19.62 11.58
C LEU A 30 12.01 -19.33 11.62
N LYS A 31 12.74 -19.93 12.56
CA LYS A 31 14.20 -19.80 12.65
C LYS A 31 14.89 -20.32 11.39
N SER A 32 14.49 -21.48 10.90
CA SER A 32 15.06 -22.06 9.67
C SER A 32 14.79 -21.18 8.45
N ILE A 33 13.61 -20.54 8.38
CA ILE A 33 13.29 -19.58 7.31
C ILE A 33 14.13 -18.32 7.45
N ALA A 34 14.29 -17.77 8.65
CA ALA A 34 15.12 -16.60 8.90
C ALA A 34 16.58 -16.85 8.47
N ASP A 35 17.18 -17.96 8.91
CA ASP A 35 18.54 -18.35 8.55
C ASP A 35 18.69 -18.50 7.02
N ARG A 36 17.68 -19.08 6.36
CA ARG A 36 17.68 -19.26 4.91
C ARG A 36 17.59 -17.94 4.17
N VAL A 37 16.70 -17.07 4.60
CA VAL A 37 16.53 -15.73 4.03
C VAL A 37 17.82 -14.93 4.16
N ILE A 38 18.46 -14.94 5.34
CA ILE A 38 19.74 -14.25 5.57
C ILE A 38 20.81 -14.75 4.60
N SER A 39 20.87 -16.07 4.38
CA SER A 39 21.79 -16.65 3.40
C SER A 39 21.48 -16.24 1.96
N ASP A 40 20.21 -16.09 1.59
CA ASP A 40 19.79 -15.83 0.22
C ASP A 40 19.80 -14.32 -0.12
N PHE A 41 19.57 -13.43 0.86
CA PHE A 41 19.33 -12.00 0.65
C PHE A 41 20.08 -11.05 1.61
N GLY A 42 20.70 -11.57 2.68
CA GLY A 42 21.44 -10.78 3.68
C GLY A 42 20.64 -10.43 4.93
N ASP A 43 21.29 -9.70 5.84
CA ASP A 43 20.80 -9.46 7.20
C ASP A 43 19.71 -8.39 7.34
N PHE A 44 19.57 -7.51 6.33
CA PHE A 44 18.62 -6.40 6.31
C PHE A 44 17.93 -6.36 4.95
N ILE A 45 16.64 -6.68 4.93
CA ILE A 45 15.92 -6.86 3.67
C ILE A 45 14.73 -5.91 3.66
N THR A 46 14.77 -4.96 2.74
CA THR A 46 13.64 -4.08 2.49
C THR A 46 13.00 -4.41 1.15
N PRO A 47 11.69 -4.15 0.99
CA PRO A 47 11.03 -4.30 -0.31
C PRO A 47 11.69 -3.47 -1.41
N GLY A 48 12.21 -2.28 -1.05
CA GLY A 48 12.94 -1.41 -1.95
C GLY A 48 14.26 -2.02 -2.45
N ASN A 49 15.05 -2.66 -1.57
CA ASN A 49 16.31 -3.32 -1.98
C ASN A 49 16.07 -4.43 -3.02
N LEU A 50 14.91 -5.07 -2.96
CA LEU A 50 14.50 -6.12 -3.90
C LEU A 50 13.72 -5.60 -5.11
N ASN A 51 13.44 -4.29 -5.17
CA ASN A 51 12.66 -3.61 -6.20
C ASN A 51 11.29 -4.26 -6.42
N ILE A 52 10.59 -4.58 -5.34
CA ILE A 52 9.28 -5.24 -5.36
C ILE A 52 8.19 -4.17 -5.46
N THR A 53 7.24 -4.39 -6.38
CA THR A 53 6.05 -3.54 -6.54
C THR A 53 4.74 -4.23 -6.18
N ASP A 54 4.74 -5.56 -6.10
CA ASP A 54 3.57 -6.35 -5.70
C ASP A 54 3.40 -6.29 -4.18
N GLU A 55 2.23 -5.84 -3.74
CA GLU A 55 1.93 -5.57 -2.33
C GLU A 55 1.95 -6.83 -1.46
N VAL A 56 1.56 -7.99 -2.00
CA VAL A 56 1.62 -9.27 -1.27
C VAL A 56 3.08 -9.64 -0.99
N PHE A 57 3.97 -9.44 -1.97
CA PHE A 57 5.40 -9.65 -1.77
C PHE A 57 6.05 -8.59 -0.88
N ILE A 58 5.59 -7.33 -0.92
CA ILE A 58 6.04 -6.28 0.02
C ILE A 58 5.75 -6.73 1.46
N ASN A 59 4.51 -7.12 1.75
CA ASN A 59 4.13 -7.60 3.07
C ASN A 59 4.90 -8.86 3.50
N LEU A 60 5.12 -9.81 2.56
CA LEU A 60 5.94 -10.98 2.85
C LEU A 60 7.35 -10.60 3.32
N ILE A 61 7.99 -9.66 2.63
CA ILE A 61 9.36 -9.24 2.96
C ILE A 61 9.39 -8.50 4.30
N GLU A 62 8.43 -7.62 4.56
CA GLU A 62 8.35 -6.93 5.85
C GLU A 62 8.11 -7.90 7.01
N LEU A 63 7.27 -8.91 6.80
CA LEU A 63 7.04 -9.96 7.80
C LEU A 63 8.30 -10.81 8.04
N ILE A 64 9.04 -11.14 6.98
CA ILE A 64 10.30 -11.87 7.08
C ILE A 64 11.36 -11.03 7.81
N ASP A 65 11.47 -9.74 7.51
CA ASP A 65 12.37 -8.81 8.21
C ASP A 65 12.03 -8.74 9.71
N GLN A 66 10.73 -8.67 10.04
CA GLN A 66 10.26 -8.76 11.43
C GLN A 66 10.65 -10.09 12.09
N ILE A 67 10.51 -11.22 11.40
CA ILE A 67 10.93 -12.52 11.94
C ILE A 67 12.45 -12.50 12.21
N ILE A 68 13.26 -12.05 11.27
CA ILE A 68 14.72 -11.95 11.45
C ILE A 68 15.07 -11.09 12.66
N TYR A 69 14.40 -9.95 12.81
CA TYR A 69 14.57 -9.04 13.94
C TYR A 69 14.30 -9.75 15.28
N GLU A 70 13.14 -10.41 15.40
CA GLU A 70 12.75 -11.12 16.63
C GLU A 70 13.71 -12.25 17.02
N PHE A 71 14.34 -12.91 16.04
CA PHE A 71 15.34 -13.95 16.30
C PHE A 71 16.75 -13.42 16.58
N LYS A 72 17.07 -12.18 16.20
CA LYS A 72 18.39 -11.58 16.41
C LYS A 72 18.49 -10.74 17.68
N GLU A 73 17.48 -9.94 17.97
CA GLU A 73 17.56 -8.91 19.02
C GLU A 73 16.84 -9.29 20.32
N ASN A 74 15.99 -10.31 20.30
CA ASN A 74 14.98 -10.53 21.35
C ASN A 74 15.07 -11.91 22.05
N ASP A 75 16.25 -12.27 22.55
CA ASP A 75 16.42 -13.49 23.36
C ASP A 75 15.92 -13.36 24.82
N ASP A 76 15.71 -12.13 25.31
CA ASP A 76 15.44 -11.82 26.72
C ASP A 76 13.94 -11.75 27.11
N TYR A 77 13.01 -12.11 26.23
CA TYR A 77 11.58 -12.12 26.58
C TYR A 77 11.21 -13.24 27.56
N ASN A 78 10.25 -12.96 28.45
CA ASN A 78 9.55 -14.01 29.18
C ASN A 78 8.98 -15.05 28.19
N SER A 79 9.16 -16.35 28.48
CA SER A 79 8.80 -17.46 27.58
C SER A 79 7.39 -17.34 26.98
N ASN A 80 6.40 -16.95 27.79
CA ASN A 80 5.01 -16.83 27.35
C ASN A 80 4.77 -15.71 26.33
N ILE A 81 5.53 -14.61 26.41
CA ILE A 81 5.43 -13.50 25.44
C ILE A 81 6.06 -13.94 24.12
N ARG A 82 7.21 -14.61 24.20
CA ARG A 82 7.89 -15.18 23.03
C ARG A 82 7.00 -16.16 22.29
N ASP A 83 6.33 -17.07 23.00
CA ASP A 83 5.40 -18.04 22.39
C ASP A 83 4.26 -17.36 21.64
N TYR A 84 3.68 -16.28 22.21
CA TYR A 84 2.62 -15.50 21.54
C TYR A 84 3.13 -14.81 20.26
N ILE A 85 4.33 -14.20 20.30
CA ILE A 85 4.94 -13.56 19.13
C ILE A 85 5.21 -14.60 18.04
N ILE A 86 5.77 -15.76 18.41
CA ILE A 86 6.04 -16.86 17.47
C ILE A 86 4.74 -17.38 16.85
N ASP A 87 3.67 -17.52 17.64
CA ASP A 87 2.37 -17.96 17.14
C ASP A 87 1.76 -16.97 16.14
N ASP A 88 1.85 -15.66 16.40
CA ASP A 88 1.36 -14.61 15.51
C ASP A 88 2.15 -14.56 14.19
N LEU A 89 3.48 -14.51 14.28
CA LEU A 89 4.36 -14.48 13.10
C LEU A 89 4.23 -15.74 12.25
N TYR A 90 4.17 -16.92 12.89
CA TYR A 90 3.95 -18.18 12.19
C TYR A 90 2.62 -18.17 11.45
N SER A 91 1.55 -17.69 12.10
CA SER A 91 0.23 -17.63 11.49
C SER A 91 0.23 -16.71 10.27
N LYS A 92 0.72 -15.47 10.40
CA LYS A 92 0.81 -14.51 9.29
C LYS A 92 1.66 -15.03 8.13
N LEU A 93 2.80 -15.66 8.43
CA LEU A 93 3.72 -16.15 7.40
C LEU A 93 3.10 -17.36 6.67
N SER A 94 2.51 -18.28 7.42
CA SER A 94 1.80 -19.44 6.86
C SER A 94 0.70 -19.00 5.91
N LEU A 95 -0.10 -18.00 6.28
CA LEU A 95 -1.18 -17.49 5.45
C LEU A 95 -0.66 -16.86 4.15
N THR A 96 0.36 -16.00 4.27
CA THR A 96 0.95 -15.33 3.11
C THR A 96 1.58 -16.32 2.14
N LEU A 97 2.34 -17.30 2.66
CA LEU A 97 2.98 -18.32 1.84
C LEU A 97 1.97 -19.30 1.22
N GLU A 98 0.90 -19.66 1.94
CA GLU A 98 -0.20 -20.47 1.42
C GLU A 98 -0.88 -19.75 0.24
N ALA A 99 -1.21 -18.47 0.40
CA ALA A 99 -1.82 -17.67 -0.67
C ALA A 99 -0.92 -17.52 -1.92
N LEU A 100 0.40 -17.51 -1.73
CA LEU A 100 1.37 -17.43 -2.83
C LEU A 100 1.62 -18.79 -3.50
N THR A 101 1.39 -19.90 -2.80
CA THR A 101 1.66 -21.26 -3.28
C THR A 101 0.42 -21.94 -3.84
N ASP A 102 -0.71 -21.92 -3.11
CA ASP A 102 -1.98 -22.53 -3.51
C ASP A 102 -3.17 -21.68 -3.02
N LEU A 103 -3.71 -20.89 -3.94
CA LEU A 103 -4.84 -20.01 -3.70
C LEU A 103 -6.13 -20.75 -3.32
N ASN A 104 -6.29 -22.01 -3.75
CA ASN A 104 -7.50 -22.79 -3.45
C ASN A 104 -7.50 -23.23 -1.99
N ILE A 105 -6.35 -23.69 -1.48
CA ILE A 105 -6.18 -24.05 -0.08
C ILE A 105 -6.39 -22.81 0.80
N TYR A 106 -5.73 -21.70 0.46
CA TYR A 106 -5.93 -20.42 1.12
C TYR A 106 -7.41 -20.03 1.21
N SER A 107 -8.12 -20.08 0.08
CA SER A 107 -9.53 -19.70 0.01
C SER A 107 -10.43 -20.63 0.83
N ALA A 108 -10.10 -21.92 0.92
CA ALA A 108 -10.84 -22.87 1.74
C ALA A 108 -10.62 -22.63 3.25
N ASN A 109 -9.39 -22.33 3.64
CA ASN A 109 -9.02 -22.08 5.04
C ASN A 109 -9.54 -20.73 5.55
N LEU A 110 -9.52 -19.69 4.71
CA LEU A 110 -9.96 -18.35 5.04
C LEU A 110 -11.42 -18.33 5.55
N ARG A 111 -12.30 -19.19 5.02
CA ARG A 111 -13.72 -19.27 5.42
C ARG A 111 -13.94 -19.75 6.87
N ASN A 112 -12.93 -20.35 7.48
CA ASN A 112 -13.03 -20.99 8.80
C ASN A 112 -12.32 -20.20 9.90
N ARG A 113 -11.90 -18.95 9.64
CA ARG A 113 -11.18 -18.11 10.59
C ARG A 113 -11.52 -16.63 10.40
N SER A 114 -11.16 -15.82 11.39
CA SER A 114 -11.24 -14.36 11.31
C SER A 114 -10.22 -13.79 10.32
N LEU A 115 -10.56 -12.63 9.75
CA LEU A 115 -9.70 -11.88 8.84
C LEU A 115 -8.59 -11.13 9.58
N TYR A 116 -7.40 -11.12 8.97
CA TYR A 116 -6.28 -10.26 9.31
C TYR A 116 -6.08 -9.19 8.23
N PRO A 117 -5.39 -8.07 8.51
CA PRO A 117 -5.07 -7.05 7.51
C PRO A 117 -4.40 -7.61 6.23
N ASP A 118 -3.51 -8.59 6.39
CA ASP A 118 -2.82 -9.24 5.27
C ASP A 118 -3.78 -9.98 4.31
N ASP A 119 -4.89 -10.50 4.83
CA ASP A 119 -5.89 -11.18 4.00
C ASP A 119 -6.54 -10.22 3.02
N LEU A 120 -6.74 -8.97 3.43
CA LEU A 120 -7.37 -7.93 2.60
C LEU A 120 -6.47 -7.58 1.41
N ILE A 121 -5.16 -7.50 1.65
CA ILE A 121 -4.15 -7.30 0.60
C ILE A 121 -4.12 -8.49 -0.35
N ILE A 122 -4.15 -9.73 0.16
CA ILE A 122 -4.18 -10.94 -0.66
C ILE A 122 -5.46 -11.02 -1.49
N ILE A 123 -6.64 -10.85 -0.87
CA ILE A 123 -7.94 -10.94 -1.53
C ILE A 123 -8.03 -9.92 -2.68
N LYS A 124 -7.60 -8.68 -2.42
CA LYS A 124 -7.54 -7.61 -3.42
C LYS A 124 -6.61 -7.97 -4.58
N ASN A 125 -5.34 -8.26 -4.30
CA ASN A 125 -4.31 -8.46 -5.33
C ASN A 125 -4.47 -9.77 -6.10
N LYS A 126 -5.07 -10.80 -5.49
CA LYS A 126 -5.38 -12.09 -6.15
C LYS A 126 -6.81 -12.14 -6.71
N ASN A 127 -7.58 -11.06 -6.59
CA ASN A 127 -8.96 -10.93 -7.08
C ASN A 127 -9.88 -12.09 -6.64
N ILE A 128 -9.92 -12.38 -5.35
CA ILE A 128 -10.69 -13.50 -4.77
C ILE A 128 -12.15 -13.08 -4.55
N SER A 129 -12.92 -12.92 -5.62
CA SER A 129 -14.31 -12.43 -5.57
C SER A 129 -15.25 -13.26 -4.70
N ALA A 130 -14.96 -14.56 -4.53
CA ALA A 130 -15.72 -15.45 -3.66
C ALA A 130 -15.69 -15.04 -2.17
N MET A 131 -14.83 -14.10 -1.77
CA MET A 131 -14.72 -13.58 -0.40
C MET A 131 -15.56 -12.30 -0.17
N VAL A 132 -16.18 -11.72 -1.19
CA VAL A 132 -17.00 -10.51 -1.05
C VAL A 132 -18.07 -10.65 0.05
N PRO A 133 -18.84 -11.77 0.16
CA PRO A 133 -19.83 -11.91 1.23
C PRO A 133 -19.22 -11.93 2.64
N VAL A 134 -18.03 -12.53 2.78
CA VAL A 134 -17.31 -12.58 4.06
C VAL A 134 -16.83 -11.18 4.44
N LEU A 135 -16.27 -10.44 3.48
CA LEU A 135 -15.83 -9.06 3.69
C LEU A 135 -16.99 -8.16 4.15
N ILE A 136 -18.15 -8.25 3.51
CA ILE A 136 -19.35 -7.49 3.92
C ILE A 136 -19.74 -7.85 5.35
N SER A 137 -19.86 -9.14 5.68
CA SER A 137 -20.23 -9.59 7.03
C SER A 137 -19.23 -9.13 8.10
N GLU A 138 -17.93 -9.16 7.80
CA GLU A 138 -16.88 -8.79 8.76
C GLU A 138 -16.80 -7.27 8.95
N SER A 139 -17.13 -6.48 7.93
CA SER A 139 -17.18 -5.01 8.07
C SER A 139 -18.24 -4.54 9.07
N GLU A 140 -19.34 -5.28 9.20
CA GLU A 140 -20.40 -5.01 10.18
C GLU A 140 -20.02 -5.46 11.60
N GLY A 141 -19.13 -6.46 11.72
CA GLY A 141 -18.74 -7.08 12.99
C GLY A 141 -17.42 -6.60 13.59
N ILE A 142 -16.43 -6.22 12.77
CA ILE A 142 -15.07 -5.88 13.21
C ILE A 142 -14.74 -4.42 12.85
N THR A 143 -14.88 -3.53 13.84
CA THR A 143 -14.64 -2.08 13.66
C THR A 143 -13.20 -1.74 13.26
N ASN A 144 -12.21 -2.56 13.61
CA ASN A 144 -10.80 -2.25 13.40
C ASN A 144 -10.33 -2.47 11.95
N LEU A 145 -11.07 -3.21 11.14
CA LEU A 145 -10.73 -3.48 9.74
C LEU A 145 -11.69 -2.78 8.76
N GLU A 146 -12.61 -1.96 9.26
CA GLU A 146 -13.68 -1.34 8.45
C GLU A 146 -13.11 -0.59 7.24
N LYS A 147 -12.02 0.17 7.42
CA LYS A 147 -11.40 0.99 6.37
C LYS A 147 -10.70 0.14 5.32
N GLU A 148 -9.96 -0.86 5.76
CA GLU A 148 -9.22 -1.76 4.90
C GLU A 148 -10.17 -2.68 4.12
N ILE A 149 -11.27 -3.12 4.75
CA ILE A 149 -12.32 -3.91 4.11
C ILE A 149 -13.02 -3.08 3.04
N ILE A 150 -13.53 -1.88 3.37
CA ILE A 150 -14.24 -1.06 2.40
C ILE A 150 -13.34 -0.69 1.21
N LYS A 151 -12.07 -0.38 1.48
CA LYS A 151 -11.05 -0.13 0.45
C LYS A 151 -10.83 -1.35 -0.44
N THR A 152 -10.78 -2.56 0.13
CA THR A 152 -10.65 -3.83 -0.60
C THR A 152 -11.87 -4.09 -1.49
N LEU A 153 -13.07 -3.82 -0.98
CA LEU A 153 -14.32 -4.00 -1.71
C LEU A 153 -14.43 -3.12 -2.98
N LEU A 154 -13.70 -2.01 -3.07
CA LEU A 154 -13.65 -1.16 -4.27
C LEU A 154 -13.10 -1.87 -5.52
N TYR A 155 -12.39 -2.99 -5.35
CA TYR A 155 -11.77 -3.73 -6.44
C TYR A 155 -12.72 -4.76 -7.07
N PHE A 156 -13.88 -5.00 -6.45
CA PHE A 156 -14.84 -5.99 -6.91
C PHE A 156 -16.07 -5.35 -7.55
N LYS A 157 -16.74 -6.14 -8.39
CA LYS A 157 -18.06 -5.82 -8.95
C LYS A 157 -19.03 -6.91 -8.52
N ASP A 158 -20.00 -6.53 -7.71
CA ASP A 158 -21.05 -7.42 -7.19
C ASP A 158 -22.29 -6.57 -6.90
N GLU A 159 -23.48 -7.07 -7.23
CA GLU A 159 -24.74 -6.35 -7.00
C GLU A 159 -25.00 -6.09 -5.51
N ALA A 160 -24.56 -7.00 -4.64
CA ALA A 160 -24.67 -6.84 -3.18
C ALA A 160 -23.87 -5.64 -2.65
N LEU A 161 -22.83 -5.21 -3.38
CA LEU A 161 -22.00 -4.08 -2.96
C LEU A 161 -22.72 -2.74 -3.06
N VAL A 162 -23.74 -2.62 -3.90
CA VAL A 162 -24.50 -1.36 -4.02
C VAL A 162 -25.19 -1.04 -2.69
N GLU A 163 -25.88 -2.02 -2.10
CA GLU A 163 -26.54 -1.86 -0.79
C GLU A 163 -25.52 -1.63 0.33
N PHE A 164 -24.44 -2.40 0.33
CA PHE A 164 -23.36 -2.25 1.31
C PHE A 164 -22.77 -0.84 1.30
N PHE A 165 -22.37 -0.32 0.14
CA PHE A 165 -21.78 1.02 0.04
C PHE A 165 -22.81 2.12 0.36
N TYR A 166 -24.08 1.94 -0.02
CA TYR A 166 -25.14 2.89 0.34
C TYR A 166 -25.30 3.00 1.86
N ASN A 167 -25.40 1.85 2.55
CA ASN A 167 -25.54 1.80 4.00
C ASN A 167 -24.29 2.32 4.72
N SER A 168 -23.09 1.99 4.21
CA SER A 168 -21.82 2.50 4.75
C SER A 168 -21.73 4.02 4.65
N PHE A 169 -22.11 4.60 3.50
CA PHE A 169 -22.11 6.05 3.30
C PHE A 169 -23.10 6.76 4.24
N LYS A 170 -24.31 6.20 4.37
CA LYS A 170 -25.39 6.76 5.19
C LYS A 170 -25.07 6.75 6.67
N ASN A 171 -24.57 5.61 7.18
CA ASN A 171 -24.52 5.33 8.61
C ASN A 171 -23.15 5.64 9.23
N SER A 172 -22.06 5.63 8.47
CA SER A 172 -20.73 5.88 9.03
C SER A 172 -20.54 7.34 9.42
N THR A 173 -19.80 7.57 10.50
CA THR A 173 -19.32 8.91 10.91
C THR A 173 -17.91 9.19 10.39
N SER A 174 -17.22 8.18 9.86
CA SER A 174 -15.85 8.30 9.37
C SER A 174 -15.81 8.92 7.98
N GLY A 175 -15.11 10.04 7.83
CA GLY A 175 -14.91 10.69 6.52
C GLY A 175 -14.25 9.76 5.50
N PHE A 176 -13.30 8.92 5.94
CA PHE A 176 -12.68 7.90 5.07
C PHE A 176 -13.70 6.91 4.53
N VAL A 177 -14.52 6.32 5.41
CA VAL A 177 -15.52 5.31 5.04
C VAL A 177 -16.56 5.93 4.12
N LYS A 178 -17.01 7.17 4.39
CA LYS A 178 -17.92 7.88 3.48
C LYS A 178 -17.31 8.10 2.09
N SER A 179 -16.06 8.56 2.00
CA SER A 179 -15.39 8.75 0.72
C SER A 179 -15.23 7.44 -0.06
N ALA A 180 -14.78 6.38 0.61
CA ALA A 180 -14.63 5.06 0.01
C ALA A 180 -16.00 4.51 -0.45
N ALA A 181 -17.02 4.59 0.40
CA ALA A 181 -18.37 4.13 0.09
C ALA A 181 -18.95 4.84 -1.12
N LEU A 182 -18.80 6.17 -1.19
CA LEU A 182 -19.31 6.95 -2.32
C LEU A 182 -18.59 6.61 -3.63
N LEU A 183 -17.28 6.38 -3.58
CA LEU A 183 -16.52 5.87 -4.72
C LEU A 183 -17.00 4.48 -5.14
N GLY A 184 -17.26 3.60 -4.18
CA GLY A 184 -17.79 2.25 -4.40
C GLY A 184 -19.16 2.26 -5.07
N LEU A 185 -20.06 3.14 -4.64
CA LEU A 185 -21.35 3.39 -5.31
C LEU A 185 -21.15 3.82 -6.76
N LYS A 186 -20.22 4.75 -7.01
CA LYS A 186 -19.97 5.27 -8.37
C LYS A 186 -19.42 4.18 -9.29
N TYR A 187 -18.60 3.25 -8.77
CA TYR A 187 -18.11 2.10 -9.55
C TYR A 187 -19.16 1.04 -9.84
N ASN A 188 -20.06 0.78 -8.89
CA ASN A 188 -21.00 -0.35 -9.00
C ASN A 188 -22.34 0.05 -9.62
N SER A 189 -22.60 1.34 -9.81
CA SER A 189 -23.81 1.77 -10.51
C SER A 189 -23.67 1.72 -12.03
N SER A 190 -24.02 0.57 -12.60
CA SER A 190 -24.06 0.35 -14.05
C SER A 190 -25.07 1.24 -14.80
N ARG A 191 -26.06 1.80 -14.10
CA ARG A 191 -27.12 2.66 -14.65
C ARG A 191 -26.99 4.14 -14.26
N GLY A 192 -25.91 4.51 -13.58
CA GLY A 192 -25.77 5.83 -12.97
C GLY A 192 -26.47 5.92 -11.61
N LEU A 193 -25.95 6.77 -10.73
CA LEU A 193 -26.50 6.97 -9.39
C LEU A 193 -27.62 8.01 -9.41
N ASN A 194 -28.65 7.81 -8.58
CA ASN A 194 -29.59 8.88 -8.25
C ASN A 194 -28.95 9.79 -7.20
N TRP A 195 -28.19 10.79 -7.67
CA TRP A 195 -27.46 11.71 -6.81
C TRP A 195 -28.37 12.51 -5.87
N ASP A 196 -29.60 12.82 -6.28
CA ASP A 196 -30.58 13.51 -5.42
C ASP A 196 -30.91 12.67 -4.18
N SER A 197 -31.16 11.37 -4.35
CA SER A 197 -31.41 10.45 -3.23
C SER A 197 -30.19 10.24 -2.33
N ILE A 198 -28.97 10.38 -2.86
CA ILE A 198 -27.74 10.32 -2.05
C ILE A 198 -27.56 11.64 -1.28
N CYS A 199 -27.88 12.78 -1.88
CA CYS A 199 -27.85 14.09 -1.22
C CYS A 199 -28.76 14.15 0.01
N GLU A 200 -29.95 13.54 -0.05
CA GLU A 200 -30.90 13.48 1.07
C GLU A 200 -30.34 12.77 2.31
N ILE A 201 -29.39 11.83 2.13
CA ILE A 201 -28.76 11.05 3.20
C ILE A 201 -27.32 11.49 3.51
N SER A 202 -26.89 12.63 2.95
CA SER A 202 -25.49 13.09 2.99
C SER A 202 -24.95 13.35 4.40
N ASN A 203 -25.82 13.62 5.38
CA ASN A 203 -25.43 13.91 6.77
C ASN A 203 -24.30 14.97 6.83
N GLY A 204 -24.43 16.06 6.08
CA GLY A 204 -23.46 17.17 6.03
C GLY A 204 -22.32 17.02 5.04
N GLN A 205 -22.37 16.04 4.12
CA GLN A 205 -21.34 15.78 3.09
C GLN A 205 -21.82 16.15 1.68
N SER A 206 -22.57 17.26 1.54
CA SER A 206 -23.08 17.73 0.25
C SER A 206 -21.97 18.02 -0.76
N ASP A 207 -20.85 18.58 -0.28
CA ASP A 207 -19.74 19.00 -1.13
C ASP A 207 -19.02 17.78 -1.73
N LEU A 208 -18.79 16.74 -0.91
CA LEU A 208 -18.26 15.46 -1.37
C LEU A 208 -19.16 14.81 -2.43
N ILE A 209 -20.48 14.89 -2.28
CA ILE A 209 -21.41 14.33 -3.28
C ILE A 209 -21.34 15.13 -4.58
N GLN A 210 -21.35 16.45 -4.52
CA GLN A 210 -21.22 17.30 -5.71
C GLN A 210 -19.87 17.08 -6.41
N PHE A 211 -18.80 16.91 -5.64
CA PHE A 211 -17.49 16.54 -6.16
C PHE A 211 -17.55 15.18 -6.86
N ALA A 212 -18.05 14.15 -6.17
CA ALA A 212 -18.13 12.80 -6.71
C ALA A 212 -19.05 12.70 -7.94
N GLU A 213 -20.14 13.46 -8.01
CA GLU A 213 -21.02 13.53 -9.17
C GLU A 213 -20.27 14.03 -10.41
N LYS A 214 -19.53 15.14 -10.25
CA LYS A 214 -18.77 15.78 -11.33
C LYS A 214 -17.46 15.08 -11.67
N PHE A 215 -16.93 14.26 -10.76
CA PHE A 215 -15.65 13.60 -10.95
C PHE A 215 -15.69 12.64 -12.15
N ASP A 216 -14.88 12.90 -13.17
CA ASP A 216 -14.70 12.03 -14.33
C ASP A 216 -13.68 10.93 -13.98
N LEU A 217 -14.14 9.67 -13.97
CA LEU A 217 -13.30 8.50 -13.67
C LEU A 217 -12.35 8.13 -14.81
N CYS A 218 -12.56 8.66 -16.01
CA CYS A 218 -11.78 8.38 -17.20
C CYS A 218 -10.73 9.46 -17.49
N ARG A 219 -11.02 10.72 -17.14
CA ARG A 219 -10.14 11.88 -17.41
C ARG A 219 -9.80 12.60 -16.11
N ILE A 220 -8.85 12.04 -15.36
CA ILE A 220 -8.50 12.54 -14.04
C ILE A 220 -7.84 13.92 -14.06
N ASP A 221 -7.11 14.22 -15.13
CA ASP A 221 -6.41 15.47 -15.38
C ASP A 221 -7.35 16.68 -15.51
N GLU A 222 -8.62 16.44 -15.89
CA GLU A 222 -9.64 17.48 -16.04
C GLU A 222 -10.45 17.71 -14.75
N ASN A 223 -10.27 16.87 -13.73
CA ASN A 223 -10.99 17.02 -12.48
C ASN A 223 -10.45 18.19 -11.64
N PRO A 224 -11.34 18.88 -10.89
CA PRO A 224 -10.91 19.89 -9.94
C PRO A 224 -10.03 19.27 -8.86
N CYS A 225 -9.06 20.06 -8.37
CA CYS A 225 -8.31 19.66 -7.19
C CYS A 225 -9.25 19.51 -5.98
N PRO A 226 -9.13 18.43 -5.19
CA PRO A 226 -9.89 18.27 -3.97
C PRO A 226 -9.70 19.43 -3.01
N SER A 227 -10.77 19.80 -2.31
CA SER A 227 -10.81 20.91 -1.36
C SER A 227 -10.95 20.45 0.10
N SER A 228 -11.38 19.19 0.32
CA SER A 228 -11.57 18.57 1.63
C SER A 228 -10.79 17.24 1.77
N LYS A 229 -10.65 16.75 3.02
CA LYS A 229 -9.99 15.46 3.30
C LYS A 229 -10.74 14.31 2.64
N GLU A 230 -12.07 14.41 2.62
CA GLU A 230 -12.98 13.44 2.03
C GLU A 230 -12.85 13.38 0.50
N GLU A 231 -12.84 14.53 -0.18
CA GLU A 231 -12.62 14.59 -1.63
C GLU A 231 -11.21 14.08 -2.01
N MET A 232 -10.21 14.42 -1.19
CA MET A 232 -8.84 13.94 -1.38
C MET A 232 -8.77 12.41 -1.24
N THR A 233 -9.46 11.86 -0.24
CA THR A 233 -9.53 10.41 -0.02
C THR A 233 -10.23 9.69 -1.17
N PHE A 234 -11.38 10.22 -1.62
CA PHE A 234 -12.09 9.69 -2.79
C PHE A 234 -11.15 9.62 -4.01
N THR A 235 -10.42 10.71 -4.24
CA THR A 235 -9.51 10.84 -5.39
C THR A 235 -8.32 9.89 -5.29
N ILE A 236 -7.67 9.82 -4.13
CA ILE A 236 -6.51 8.92 -3.90
C ILE A 236 -6.91 7.45 -4.09
N LEU A 237 -8.05 7.02 -3.54
CA LEU A 237 -8.51 5.65 -3.69
C LEU A 237 -8.86 5.32 -5.15
N HIS A 238 -9.38 6.30 -5.91
CA HIS A 238 -9.59 6.14 -7.34
C HIS A 238 -8.29 5.96 -8.10
N ILE A 239 -7.29 6.81 -7.83
CA ILE A 239 -5.97 6.73 -8.48
C ILE A 239 -5.30 5.40 -8.14
N GLU A 240 -5.22 5.03 -6.86
CA GLU A 240 -4.58 3.78 -6.42
C GLU A 240 -5.15 2.56 -7.15
N LYS A 241 -6.48 2.46 -7.25
CA LYS A 241 -7.14 1.34 -7.93
C LYS A 241 -6.83 1.28 -9.43
N ASN A 242 -6.69 2.43 -10.10
CA ASN A 242 -6.64 2.52 -11.56
C ASN A 242 -5.27 2.96 -12.10
N ILE A 243 -4.25 3.07 -11.25
CA ILE A 243 -2.93 3.62 -11.60
C ILE A 243 -2.28 2.93 -12.81
N TYR A 244 -2.43 1.61 -12.95
CA TYR A 244 -1.89 0.84 -14.08
C TYR A 244 -2.51 1.21 -15.44
N SER A 245 -3.70 1.83 -15.44
CA SER A 245 -4.36 2.32 -16.64
C SER A 245 -4.02 3.78 -16.99
N MET A 246 -3.40 4.50 -16.05
CA MET A 246 -3.06 5.93 -16.18
C MET A 246 -1.64 6.07 -16.74
N ASN A 247 -1.52 6.05 -18.07
CA ASN A 247 -0.25 5.98 -18.78
C ASN A 247 0.03 7.20 -19.67
N ASP A 248 -0.53 8.36 -19.32
CA ASP A 248 -0.28 9.62 -20.02
C ASP A 248 0.36 10.66 -19.10
N THR A 249 1.11 11.58 -19.70
CA THR A 249 1.91 12.58 -18.98
C THR A 249 1.05 13.56 -18.17
N ASP A 250 -0.14 13.91 -18.67
CA ASP A 250 -1.00 14.91 -18.03
C ASP A 250 -1.62 14.34 -16.75
N SER A 251 -2.14 13.11 -16.82
CA SER A 251 -2.60 12.33 -15.67
C SER A 251 -1.51 12.18 -14.60
N ILE A 252 -0.29 11.77 -14.98
CA ILE A 252 0.80 11.59 -14.01
C ILE A 252 1.23 12.92 -13.38
N ASN A 253 1.30 14.01 -14.15
CA ASN A 253 1.59 15.34 -13.60
C ASN A 253 0.51 15.81 -12.61
N TRP A 254 -0.76 15.56 -12.93
CA TRP A 254 -1.88 15.87 -12.06
C TRP A 254 -1.82 15.04 -10.77
N ILE A 255 -1.55 13.74 -10.87
CA ILE A 255 -1.35 12.85 -9.72
C ILE A 255 -0.22 13.38 -8.82
N LEU A 256 0.96 13.69 -9.37
CA LEU A 256 2.07 14.21 -8.56
C LEU A 256 1.69 15.52 -7.86
N SER A 257 1.02 16.43 -8.56
CA SER A 257 0.56 17.70 -8.00
C SER A 257 -0.43 17.48 -6.85
N LEU A 258 -1.34 16.53 -7.01
CA LEU A 258 -2.29 16.10 -5.99
C LEU A 258 -1.55 15.53 -4.76
N LEU A 259 -0.63 14.58 -4.96
CA LEU A 259 0.14 13.95 -3.89
C LEU A 259 0.93 15.00 -3.08
N ILE A 260 1.58 15.95 -3.75
CA ILE A 260 2.33 17.05 -3.11
C ILE A 260 1.43 17.91 -2.21
N SER A 261 0.14 18.02 -2.51
CA SER A 261 -0.80 18.82 -1.73
C SER A 261 -1.29 18.12 -0.45
N ILE A 262 -1.20 16.79 -0.36
CA ILE A 262 -1.74 15.98 0.75
C ILE A 262 -1.36 16.49 2.15
N PRO A 263 -0.11 16.91 2.43
CA PRO A 263 0.26 17.37 3.77
C PRO A 263 -0.58 18.55 4.28
N SER A 264 -1.16 19.38 3.40
CA SER A 264 -1.97 20.53 3.80
C SER A 264 -3.34 20.13 4.40
N PHE A 265 -3.81 18.91 4.11
CA PHE A 265 -5.10 18.41 4.57
C PHE A 265 -5.08 17.90 6.01
N ASN A 266 -3.89 17.73 6.62
CA ASN A 266 -3.71 17.37 8.03
C ASN A 266 -4.59 16.18 8.48
N PHE A 267 -4.40 15.02 7.85
CA PHE A 267 -5.14 13.79 8.18
C PHE A 267 -4.87 13.32 9.62
N GLU A 268 -5.88 12.75 10.26
CA GLU A 268 -5.78 12.15 11.60
C GLU A 268 -5.10 10.78 11.56
N ASN A 269 -4.48 10.32 12.64
CA ASN A 269 -3.57 9.16 12.67
C ASN A 269 -4.04 7.93 11.88
N SER A 270 -5.23 7.36 12.17
CA SER A 270 -5.70 6.15 11.49
C SER A 270 -6.20 6.40 10.06
N TRP A 271 -6.49 7.65 9.70
CA TRP A 271 -6.80 8.03 8.31
C TRP A 271 -5.50 8.25 7.54
N LEU A 272 -4.53 8.91 8.17
CA LEU A 272 -3.20 9.19 7.62
C LEU A 272 -2.45 7.90 7.27
N TYR A 273 -2.56 6.85 8.09
CA TYR A 273 -1.96 5.55 7.80
C TYR A 273 -2.45 4.98 6.46
N GLU A 274 -3.77 4.97 6.24
CA GLU A 274 -4.37 4.50 4.98
C GLU A 274 -3.96 5.36 3.79
N ILE A 275 -3.93 6.68 3.97
CA ILE A 275 -3.49 7.63 2.94
C ILE A 275 -2.02 7.40 2.58
N ASN A 276 -1.13 7.24 3.56
CA ASN A 276 0.29 6.96 3.33
C ASN A 276 0.51 5.64 2.59
N THR A 277 -0.27 4.61 2.92
CA THR A 277 -0.24 3.32 2.21
C THR A 277 -0.69 3.49 0.76
N SER A 278 -1.79 4.21 0.51
CA SER A 278 -2.25 4.52 -0.85
C SER A 278 -1.23 5.34 -1.65
N ILE A 279 -0.60 6.35 -1.04
CA ILE A 279 0.46 7.15 -1.68
C ILE A 279 1.60 6.24 -2.13
N CYS A 280 2.05 5.34 -1.25
CA CYS A 280 3.10 4.38 -1.55
C CYS A 280 2.74 3.52 -2.75
N ASN A 281 1.55 2.91 -2.71
CA ASN A 281 1.03 2.05 -3.77
C ASN A 281 0.90 2.80 -5.11
N ILE A 282 0.50 4.07 -5.10
CA ILE A 282 0.47 4.92 -6.29
C ILE A 282 1.90 5.12 -6.83
N LEU A 283 2.82 5.61 -5.99
CA LEU A 283 4.20 5.93 -6.41
C LEU A 283 4.97 4.71 -6.92
N LEU A 284 4.74 3.53 -6.35
CA LEU A 284 5.34 2.28 -6.82
C LEU A 284 4.88 1.90 -8.24
N ASN A 285 3.65 2.26 -8.60
CA ASN A 285 2.97 1.77 -9.80
C ASN A 285 2.78 2.80 -10.92
N ILE A 286 3.08 4.09 -10.69
CA ILE A 286 3.21 5.09 -11.78
C ILE A 286 4.20 4.57 -12.83
N ASP A 287 3.90 4.69 -14.13
CA ASP A 287 4.84 4.30 -15.19
C ASP A 287 6.23 4.95 -15.03
N LEU A 288 7.28 4.12 -15.01
CA LEU A 288 8.64 4.56 -14.72
C LEU A 288 9.20 5.49 -15.81
N CYS A 289 8.87 5.24 -17.07
CA CYS A 289 9.37 6.03 -18.18
C CYS A 289 8.77 7.43 -18.14
N ILE A 290 7.46 7.53 -17.92
CA ILE A 290 6.76 8.82 -17.80
C ILE A 290 7.28 9.59 -16.59
N LEU A 291 7.41 8.92 -15.44
CA LEU A 291 7.92 9.54 -14.22
C LEU A 291 9.35 10.09 -14.41
N LYS A 292 10.22 9.35 -15.10
CA LYS A 292 11.58 9.83 -15.44
C LYS A 292 11.54 11.11 -16.26
N GLU A 293 10.72 11.16 -17.30
CA GLU A 293 10.60 12.34 -18.16
C GLU A 293 10.07 13.55 -17.40
N ILE A 294 9.04 13.37 -16.57
CA ILE A 294 8.46 14.45 -15.75
C ILE A 294 9.50 14.99 -14.75
N LEU A 295 10.24 14.11 -14.08
CA LEU A 295 11.21 14.50 -13.05
C LEU A 295 12.51 15.12 -13.62
N LYS A 296 12.69 15.20 -14.94
CA LYS A 296 13.73 16.07 -15.55
C LYS A 296 13.45 17.55 -15.29
N ASN A 297 12.19 17.93 -15.06
CA ASN A 297 11.86 19.28 -14.62
C ASN A 297 12.30 19.47 -13.16
N GLU A 298 13.34 20.29 -12.96
CA GLU A 298 13.92 20.55 -11.64
C GLU A 298 12.88 21.03 -10.61
N THR A 299 11.89 21.82 -11.03
CA THR A 299 10.83 22.32 -10.12
C THR A 299 9.93 21.18 -9.64
N VAL A 300 9.53 20.29 -10.54
CA VAL A 300 8.70 19.13 -10.20
C VAL A 300 9.47 18.14 -9.35
N LEU A 301 10.75 17.89 -9.69
CA LEU A 301 11.66 17.07 -8.89
C LEU A 301 11.74 17.57 -7.45
N ILE A 302 12.07 18.86 -7.25
CA ILE A 302 12.23 19.43 -5.90
C ILE A 302 10.95 19.27 -5.07
N LYS A 303 9.78 19.57 -5.65
CA LYS A 303 8.51 19.45 -4.92
C LYS A 303 8.19 17.99 -4.57
N THR A 304 8.39 17.08 -5.52
CA THR A 304 8.15 15.64 -5.35
C THR A 304 9.06 15.08 -4.26
N ILE A 305 10.35 15.41 -4.29
CA ILE A 305 11.32 14.92 -3.30
C ILE A 305 11.04 15.46 -1.91
N LYS A 306 10.70 16.75 -1.78
CA LYS A 306 10.30 17.33 -0.49
C LYS A 306 9.08 16.64 0.09
N PHE A 307 8.10 16.29 -0.75
CA PHE A 307 6.93 15.55 -0.31
C PHE A 307 7.28 14.13 0.13
N ILE A 308 8.04 13.40 -0.69
CA ILE A 308 8.46 12.02 -0.39
C ILE A 308 9.28 11.96 0.90
N ASP A 309 10.12 12.96 1.16
CA ASP A 309 10.94 13.03 2.38
C ASP A 309 10.10 13.11 3.67
N LEU A 310 8.85 13.59 3.57
CA LEU A 310 7.90 13.67 4.69
C LEU A 310 7.19 12.35 4.99
N LEU A 311 7.32 11.32 4.15
CA LEU A 311 6.67 10.04 4.37
C LEU A 311 7.29 9.32 5.59
N PRO A 312 6.51 8.50 6.32
CA PRO A 312 7.06 7.63 7.36
C PRO A 312 8.19 6.74 6.80
N GLY A 313 9.22 6.49 7.61
CA GLY A 313 10.43 5.78 7.14
C GLY A 313 10.15 4.40 6.55
N ASN A 314 9.22 3.63 7.14
CA ASN A 314 8.78 2.34 6.59
C ASN A 314 8.13 2.47 5.21
N ILE A 315 7.30 3.50 5.00
CA ILE A 315 6.66 3.80 3.71
C ILE A 315 7.70 4.26 2.69
N PHE A 316 8.64 5.11 3.10
CA PHE A 316 9.73 5.57 2.25
C PHE A 316 10.63 4.41 1.79
N ASN A 317 10.96 3.48 2.69
CA ASN A 317 11.84 2.35 2.40
C ASN A 317 11.29 1.42 1.31
N ARG A 318 9.96 1.37 1.12
CA ARG A 318 9.34 0.67 -0.01
C ARG A 318 9.69 1.31 -1.35
N LEU A 319 9.89 2.62 -1.39
CA LEU A 319 10.13 3.41 -2.61
C LEU A 319 11.59 3.43 -3.07
N THR A 320 12.56 3.03 -2.24
CA THR A 320 13.99 3.17 -2.56
C THR A 320 14.39 2.39 -3.82
N GLY A 321 13.84 1.20 -4.04
CA GLY A 321 14.04 0.42 -5.27
C GLY A 321 13.52 1.14 -6.53
N ARG A 322 12.47 1.96 -6.36
CA ARG A 322 11.94 2.80 -7.43
C ARG A 322 12.91 3.91 -7.79
N PHE A 323 13.52 4.56 -6.80
CA PHE A 323 14.55 5.59 -7.02
C PHE A 323 15.80 5.00 -7.69
N ASP A 324 16.24 3.82 -7.29
CA ASP A 324 17.32 3.11 -7.97
C ASP A 324 16.99 2.86 -9.45
N SER A 325 15.74 2.47 -9.73
CA SER A 325 15.25 2.21 -11.08
C SER A 325 15.16 3.49 -11.93
N MET A 326 15.12 4.69 -11.31
CA MET A 326 15.21 5.97 -12.02
C MET A 326 16.59 6.19 -12.66
N GLY A 327 17.65 5.59 -12.11
CA GLY A 327 19.00 5.59 -12.67
C GLY A 327 19.82 6.85 -12.35
N MET A 328 21.03 6.90 -12.91
CA MET A 328 22.04 7.91 -12.56
C MET A 328 21.65 9.35 -12.88
N GLU A 329 20.84 9.58 -13.92
CA GLU A 329 20.38 10.92 -14.29
C GLU A 329 19.51 11.53 -13.17
N PHE A 330 18.61 10.73 -12.59
CA PHE A 330 17.81 11.14 -11.45
C PHE A 330 18.69 11.48 -10.23
N LEU A 331 19.64 10.60 -9.89
CA LEU A 331 20.56 10.83 -8.77
C LEU A 331 21.40 12.09 -8.96
N PHE A 332 21.89 12.34 -10.18
CA PHE A 332 22.64 13.55 -10.53
C PHE A 332 21.78 14.81 -10.35
N ASN A 333 20.55 14.81 -10.88
CA ASN A 333 19.64 15.95 -10.76
C ASN A 333 19.27 16.23 -9.30
N LEU A 334 19.04 15.17 -8.51
CA LEU A 334 18.77 15.25 -7.08
C LEU A 334 19.95 15.86 -6.31
N ASN A 335 21.16 15.33 -6.49
CA ASN A 335 22.37 15.86 -5.87
C ASN A 335 22.60 17.33 -6.25
N SER A 336 22.41 17.69 -7.53
CA SER A 336 22.53 19.08 -7.97
C SER A 336 21.53 20.02 -7.27
N ALA A 337 20.29 19.57 -7.05
CA ALA A 337 19.28 20.36 -6.35
C ALA A 337 19.62 20.55 -4.85
N ILE A 338 20.23 19.55 -4.23
CA ILE A 338 20.70 19.58 -2.83
C ILE A 338 21.91 20.52 -2.70
N GLU A 339 22.92 20.41 -3.55
CA GLU A 339 24.10 21.29 -3.56
C GLU A 339 23.73 22.76 -3.74
N LYS A 340 22.73 23.05 -4.59
CA LYS A 340 22.17 24.39 -4.77
C LYS A 340 21.32 24.88 -3.58
N LYS A 341 21.18 24.09 -2.51
CA LYS A 341 20.37 24.36 -1.31
C LYS A 341 18.88 24.62 -1.61
N LYS A 342 18.37 24.09 -2.74
CA LYS A 342 16.95 24.22 -3.11
C LYS A 342 16.07 23.23 -2.34
N ILE A 343 16.68 22.12 -1.91
CA ILE A 343 16.09 21.16 -0.96
C ILE A 343 16.75 21.43 0.39
N VAL A 344 15.95 21.95 1.34
CA VAL A 344 16.41 22.17 2.71
C VAL A 344 16.21 20.87 3.45
N ILE A 345 17.32 20.21 3.76
CA ILE A 345 17.29 18.93 4.43
C ILE A 345 17.68 19.13 5.88
N SER A 346 16.77 18.85 6.81
CA SER A 346 17.13 18.72 8.23
C SER A 346 17.97 17.45 8.39
N SER A 347 19.24 17.61 8.75
CA SER A 347 20.26 16.55 8.69
C SER A 347 20.02 15.35 9.61
N SER A 348 19.10 15.43 10.59
CA SER A 348 18.86 14.33 11.53
C SER A 348 17.70 13.39 11.15
N ASN A 349 16.74 13.85 10.33
CA ASN A 349 15.46 13.12 10.11
C ASN A 349 15.06 13.00 8.63
N SER A 350 15.96 13.28 7.67
CA SER A 350 15.62 13.17 6.25
C SER A 350 15.85 11.76 5.72
N ASN A 351 14.77 11.18 5.22
CA ASN A 351 14.77 9.89 4.54
C ASN A 351 15.62 9.94 3.26
N ILE A 352 15.55 11.03 2.50
CA ILE A 352 16.29 11.23 1.25
C ILE A 352 17.80 11.28 1.50
N MET A 353 18.25 11.93 2.58
CA MET A 353 19.69 11.91 2.91
C MET A 353 20.16 10.53 3.34
N ASN A 354 19.37 9.82 4.14
CA ASN A 354 19.71 8.45 4.54
C ASN A 354 19.86 7.55 3.31
N TYR A 355 18.94 7.67 2.35
CA TYR A 355 19.01 6.97 1.06
C TYR A 355 20.27 7.33 0.25
N LEU A 356 20.59 8.61 0.11
CA LEU A 356 21.77 9.05 -0.65
C LEU A 356 23.09 8.60 0.01
N CYS A 357 23.19 8.67 1.33
CA CYS A 357 24.36 8.21 2.07
C CYS A 357 24.58 6.70 1.90
N TRP A 358 23.50 5.91 1.91
CA TRP A 358 23.55 4.47 1.70
C TRP A 358 23.95 4.10 0.26
N ASN A 359 23.38 4.77 -0.75
CA ASN A 359 23.76 4.53 -2.14
C ASN A 359 25.17 5.04 -2.50
N ALA A 360 25.69 6.05 -1.78
CA ALA A 360 27.07 6.50 -1.94
C ALA A 360 28.09 5.41 -1.54
N THR A 361 27.74 4.51 -0.61
CA THR A 361 28.62 3.39 -0.21
C THR A 361 28.65 2.22 -1.19
N GLU A 362 27.67 2.09 -2.09
CA GLU A 362 27.63 1.03 -3.11
C GLU A 362 28.25 1.45 -4.46
N THR A 363 28.58 2.74 -4.63
CA THR A 363 29.04 3.32 -5.91
C THR A 363 30.54 3.64 -5.97
N PHE A 364 31.33 3.26 -4.95
CA PHE A 364 32.79 3.39 -4.92
C PHE A 364 33.51 2.05 -4.82
#